data_AF-A0A2S2N4G4-F1
#
_entry.id   AF-A0A2S2N4G4-F1
#
_cell.length_a   1.000
_cell.length_b   1.000
_cell.length_c   1.000
_cell.angle_alpha   90.00
_cell.angle_beta   90.00
_cell.angle_gamma   90.00
#
_symmetry.space_group_name_H-M   'P 1'
#
loop_
_entity.id
_entity.type
_entity.pdbx_description
1 polymer ?
#
loop_
_entity_poly.entity_id
_entity_poly.type
_entity_poly.pdbx_seq_one_letter_code
_entity_poly.pdbx_strand_id
1 'polypeptide(L)'
;ALLPTWYTAFYHCHRQGIPVMRPLWMEFPDDPHTFAMDDQYLLDRVLLVHPVTEPGARGVNVYLPGEGEVWYNDETHEQHRAPQTIYVPVTLSTIPVFQRGGTVIPRQDRPRRSTEAMKGDPFTLYVALSPQGTAQGDLYVDDGVSFDYATKNAFLHRHFHFANGTLTSSSADPRGSMSSPAWLERVVILGIGRPESALLTTHDGSQSSLHFQHDPERSVLTLRRPGVPIGADWSISLR
;
A
#
# COMPACT_ATOMS: atom_id res chain seq x y z
N ALA A 1 10.83 4.27 3.49
CA ALA A 1 9.36 4.18 3.41
C ALA A 1 8.87 2.76 3.09
N LEU A 2 9.16 2.20 1.91
CA LEU A 2 8.51 0.99 1.39
C LEU A 2 9.00 -0.38 1.92
N LEU A 3 9.94 -0.43 2.86
CA LEU A 3 10.45 -1.70 3.40
C LEU A 3 9.36 -2.66 3.90
N PRO A 4 8.27 -2.22 4.56
CA PRO A 4 7.18 -3.12 4.93
C PRO A 4 6.46 -3.76 3.74
N THR A 5 6.27 -3.00 2.65
CA THR A 5 5.69 -3.51 1.40
C THR A 5 6.61 -4.56 0.77
N TRP A 6 7.91 -4.27 0.68
CA TRP A 6 8.90 -5.23 0.19
C TRP A 6 8.95 -6.52 1.03
N TYR A 7 8.99 -6.39 2.36
CA TYR A 7 9.08 -7.54 3.25
C TYR A 7 7.85 -8.43 3.17
N THR A 8 6.66 -7.82 3.02
CA THR A 8 5.41 -8.56 2.79
C THR A 8 5.40 -9.26 1.43
N ALA A 9 5.91 -8.63 0.37
CA ALA A 9 6.06 -9.28 -0.93
C ALA A 9 7.04 -10.47 -0.89
N PHE A 10 8.14 -10.35 -0.14
CA PHE A 10 9.06 -11.48 0.10
C PHE A 10 8.40 -12.61 0.89
N TYR A 11 7.52 -12.29 1.84
CA TYR A 11 6.71 -13.29 2.52
C TYR A 11 5.77 -14.03 1.54
N HIS A 12 5.10 -13.33 0.63
CA HIS A 12 4.30 -13.98 -0.42
C HIS A 12 5.15 -14.90 -1.30
N CYS A 13 6.34 -14.44 -1.72
CA CYS A 13 7.29 -15.25 -2.46
C CYS A 13 7.70 -16.51 -1.68
N HIS A 14 8.07 -16.37 -0.41
CA HIS A 14 8.44 -17.50 0.45
C HIS A 14 7.31 -18.52 0.62
N ARG A 15 6.06 -18.06 0.74
CA ARG A 15 4.89 -18.92 1.02
C ARG A 15 4.25 -19.54 -0.22
N GLN A 16 4.27 -18.85 -1.35
CA GLN A 16 3.50 -19.19 -2.53
C GLN A 16 4.36 -19.31 -3.79
N GLY A 17 5.64 -18.95 -3.74
CA GLY A 17 6.54 -18.97 -4.90
C GLY A 17 6.28 -17.85 -5.91
N ILE A 18 5.48 -16.85 -5.55
CA ILE A 18 5.14 -15.75 -6.45
C ILE A 18 6.30 -14.73 -6.49
N PRO A 19 6.77 -14.29 -7.67
CA PRO A 19 7.85 -13.31 -7.77
C PRO A 19 7.51 -12.00 -7.05
N VAL A 20 8.53 -11.39 -6.45
CA VAL A 20 8.43 -10.06 -5.81
C VAL A 20 8.32 -8.96 -6.86
N MET A 21 9.16 -9.02 -7.88
CA MET A 21 9.13 -8.13 -9.03
C MET A 21 8.47 -8.89 -10.19
N ARG A 22 7.37 -8.37 -10.73
CA ARG A 22 6.54 -9.09 -11.71
C ARG A 22 6.51 -8.34 -13.05
N PRO A 23 6.61 -9.05 -14.18
CA PRO A 23 6.27 -8.46 -15.46
C PRO A 23 4.76 -8.20 -15.52
N LEU A 24 4.33 -7.19 -16.29
CA LEU A 24 2.92 -6.78 -16.33
C LEU A 24 1.99 -7.92 -16.80
N TRP A 25 2.41 -8.72 -17.79
CA TRP A 25 1.60 -9.82 -18.31
C TRP A 25 1.20 -10.86 -17.27
N MET A 26 1.95 -10.96 -16.16
CA MET A 26 1.62 -11.89 -15.08
C MET A 26 0.34 -11.50 -14.36
N GLU A 27 0.09 -10.20 -14.22
CA GLU A 27 -1.11 -9.65 -13.58
C GLU A 27 -2.19 -9.27 -14.61
N PHE A 28 -1.81 -9.10 -15.87
CA PHE A 28 -2.68 -8.73 -16.99
C PHE A 28 -2.52 -9.70 -18.18
N PRO A 29 -2.85 -11.00 -18.00
CA PRO A 29 -2.60 -12.02 -19.01
C PRO A 29 -3.45 -11.88 -20.27
N ASP A 30 -4.58 -11.16 -20.17
CA ASP A 30 -5.49 -10.92 -21.29
C ASP A 30 -5.12 -9.65 -22.09
N ASP A 31 -4.10 -8.90 -21.65
CA ASP A 31 -3.63 -7.69 -22.34
C ASP A 31 -2.34 -7.95 -23.13
N PRO A 32 -2.43 -8.16 -24.47
CA PRO A 32 -1.27 -8.52 -25.29
C PRO A 32 -0.22 -7.41 -25.38
N HIS A 33 -0.54 -6.15 -25.05
CA HIS A 33 0.45 -5.07 -25.03
C HIS A 33 1.54 -5.32 -23.99
N THR A 34 1.21 -6.07 -22.92
CA THR A 34 2.11 -6.30 -21.79
C THR A 34 3.14 -7.41 -22.03
N PHE A 35 2.97 -8.23 -23.07
CA PHE A 35 3.74 -9.47 -23.23
C PHE A 35 5.22 -9.24 -23.55
N ALA A 36 5.51 -8.17 -24.30
CA ALA A 36 6.86 -7.79 -24.70
C ALA A 36 7.44 -6.64 -23.86
N MET A 37 6.69 -6.10 -22.89
CA MET A 37 7.17 -4.99 -22.06
C MET A 37 8.23 -5.47 -21.08
N ASP A 38 9.39 -4.83 -21.12
CA ASP A 38 10.55 -5.10 -20.26
C ASP A 38 11.14 -3.83 -19.60
N ASP A 39 10.53 -2.66 -19.86
CA ASP A 39 10.91 -1.35 -19.30
C ASP A 39 10.10 -0.95 -18.06
N GLN A 40 9.02 -1.69 -17.78
CA GLN A 40 8.08 -1.48 -16.68
C GLN A 40 7.84 -2.78 -15.93
N TYR A 41 7.62 -2.67 -14.62
CA TYR A 41 7.36 -3.82 -13.78
C TYR A 41 6.41 -3.47 -12.64
N LEU A 42 5.85 -4.51 -12.02
CA LEU A 42 5.10 -4.40 -10.80
C LEU A 42 5.96 -4.86 -9.62
N LEU A 43 5.89 -4.13 -8.50
CA LEU A 43 6.29 -4.63 -7.19
C LEU A 43 5.08 -5.27 -6.52
N ASP A 44 5.16 -6.59 -6.32
CA ASP A 44 4.00 -7.45 -6.05
C ASP A 44 2.91 -7.15 -7.10
N ARG A 45 1.66 -6.90 -6.70
CA ARG A 45 0.55 -6.47 -7.57
C ARG A 45 0.10 -5.03 -7.30
N VAL A 46 0.86 -4.30 -6.46
CA VAL A 46 0.38 -3.07 -5.82
C VAL A 46 1.00 -1.78 -6.35
N LEU A 47 2.23 -1.82 -6.86
CA LEU A 47 2.93 -0.67 -7.40
C LEU A 47 3.46 -0.97 -8.80
N LEU A 48 3.17 -0.12 -9.78
CA LEU A 48 3.79 -0.10 -11.09
C LEU A 48 4.95 0.89 -11.09
N VAL A 49 6.09 0.49 -11.66
CA VAL A 49 7.31 1.26 -11.68
C VAL A 49 7.85 1.35 -13.11
N HIS A 50 8.12 2.56 -13.58
CA HIS A 50 8.80 2.84 -14.85
C HIS A 50 10.05 3.71 -14.59
N PRO A 51 11.22 3.11 -14.31
CA PRO A 51 12.45 3.88 -14.13
C PRO A 51 12.81 4.69 -15.39
N VAL A 52 13.43 5.86 -15.20
CA VAL A 52 14.00 6.63 -16.31
C VAL A 52 15.39 6.08 -16.61
N THR A 53 15.58 5.51 -17.80
CA THR A 53 16.82 4.82 -18.21
C THR A 53 17.59 5.56 -19.31
N GLU A 54 17.01 6.63 -19.88
CA GLU A 54 17.60 7.39 -20.97
C GLU A 54 18.31 8.68 -20.50
N PRO A 55 19.55 8.95 -20.93
CA PRO A 55 20.26 10.17 -20.58
C PRO A 55 19.52 11.45 -21.03
N GLY A 56 19.31 12.39 -20.10
CA GLY A 56 18.72 13.69 -20.41
C GLY A 56 17.21 13.65 -20.69
N ALA A 57 16.54 12.53 -20.45
CA ALA A 57 15.09 12.40 -20.59
C ALA A 57 14.33 13.47 -19.79
N ARG A 58 13.29 14.03 -20.42
CA ARG A 58 12.37 15.03 -19.84
C ARG A 58 11.00 14.47 -19.52
N GLY A 59 10.76 13.23 -19.90
CA GLY A 59 9.60 12.45 -19.53
C GLY A 59 9.68 11.04 -20.11
N VAL A 60 8.78 10.17 -19.66
CA VAL A 60 8.64 8.79 -20.11
C VAL A 60 7.18 8.47 -20.44
N ASN A 61 6.95 7.53 -21.34
CA ASN A 61 5.61 7.04 -21.67
C ASN A 61 5.31 5.83 -20.78
N VAL A 62 4.43 6.00 -19.80
CA VAL A 62 4.05 4.93 -18.87
C VAL A 62 2.77 4.28 -19.35
N TYR A 63 2.79 2.96 -19.52
CA TYR A 63 1.59 2.19 -19.82
C TYR A 63 0.93 1.75 -18.51
N LEU A 64 -0.32 2.16 -18.32
CA LEU A 64 -1.14 1.80 -17.18
C LEU A 64 -2.17 0.76 -17.65
N PRO A 65 -1.97 -0.54 -17.33
CA PRO A 65 -2.83 -1.64 -17.78
C PRO A 65 -4.09 -1.80 -16.90
N GLY A 66 -5.00 -2.66 -17.34
CA GLY A 66 -6.20 -3.07 -16.59
C GLY A 66 -7.46 -2.33 -17.03
N GLU A 67 -8.34 -3.00 -17.76
CA GLU A 67 -9.58 -2.39 -18.22
C GLU A 67 -10.50 -2.03 -17.04
N GLY A 68 -10.89 -0.75 -16.98
CA GLY A 68 -11.73 -0.24 -15.91
C GLY A 68 -10.97 -0.02 -14.60
N GLU A 69 -9.66 -0.21 -14.55
CA GLU A 69 -8.85 0.07 -13.36
C GLU A 69 -8.51 1.55 -13.22
N VAL A 70 -7.96 1.90 -12.05
CA VAL A 70 -7.38 3.22 -11.79
C VAL A 70 -6.01 3.05 -11.16
N TRP A 71 -5.11 3.96 -11.47
CA TRP A 71 -3.76 4.04 -10.94
C TRP A 71 -3.53 5.42 -10.36
N TYR A 72 -2.85 5.51 -9.22
CA TYR A 72 -2.56 6.76 -8.55
C TYR A 72 -1.06 7.01 -8.58
N ASN A 73 -0.62 8.16 -9.06
CA ASN A 73 0.78 8.57 -8.96
C ASN A 73 1.20 8.62 -7.48
N ASP A 74 2.29 7.96 -7.12
CA ASP A 74 2.70 7.81 -5.72
C ASP A 74 3.09 9.13 -5.03
N GLU A 75 3.59 10.09 -5.79
CA GLU A 75 4.07 11.37 -5.27
C GLU A 75 2.98 12.44 -5.34
N THR A 76 2.32 12.56 -6.49
CA THR A 76 1.33 13.62 -6.73
C THR A 76 -0.08 13.21 -6.32
N HIS A 77 -0.34 11.92 -6.09
CA HIS A 77 -1.66 11.32 -5.86
C HIS A 77 -2.66 11.53 -7.01
N GLU A 78 -2.19 11.97 -8.19
CA GLU A 78 -3.04 12.11 -9.37
C GLU A 78 -3.58 10.75 -9.81
N GLN A 79 -4.88 10.71 -10.11
CA GLN A 79 -5.58 9.49 -10.52
C GLN A 79 -5.64 9.38 -12.06
N HIS A 80 -5.30 8.21 -12.58
CA HIS A 80 -5.34 7.88 -14.00
C HIS A 80 -6.22 6.64 -14.23
N ARG A 81 -7.11 6.66 -15.23
CA ARG A 81 -7.97 5.51 -15.59
C ARG A 81 -7.27 4.59 -16.58
N ALA A 82 -7.30 3.29 -16.38
CA ALA A 82 -6.70 2.33 -17.30
C ALA A 82 -7.74 1.69 -18.26
N PRO A 83 -7.33 1.18 -19.43
CA PRO A 83 -5.95 1.14 -19.93
C PRO A 83 -5.56 2.44 -20.65
N GLN A 84 -4.35 2.94 -20.44
CA GLN A 84 -3.82 4.08 -21.21
C GLN A 84 -2.30 4.18 -21.14
N THR A 85 -1.71 4.84 -22.14
CA THR A 85 -0.33 5.32 -22.06
C THR A 85 -0.33 6.81 -21.72
N ILE A 86 0.35 7.19 -20.64
CA ILE A 86 0.50 8.58 -20.22
C ILE A 86 1.94 9.07 -20.40
N TYR A 87 2.10 10.32 -20.80
CA TYR A 87 3.41 10.98 -20.77
C TYR A 87 3.63 11.60 -19.39
N VAL A 88 4.65 11.13 -18.68
CA VAL A 88 5.00 11.61 -17.34
C VAL A 88 6.22 12.51 -17.45
N PRO A 89 6.11 13.83 -17.19
CA PRO A 89 7.28 14.70 -17.09
C PRO A 89 8.20 14.26 -15.96
N VAL A 90 9.51 14.21 -16.21
CA VAL A 90 10.51 13.78 -15.22
C VAL A 90 11.63 14.78 -15.05
N THR A 91 12.13 14.84 -13.81
CA THR A 91 13.38 15.50 -13.45
C THR A 91 14.40 14.44 -13.01
N LEU A 92 15.62 14.86 -12.67
CA LEU A 92 16.66 13.95 -12.16
C LEU A 92 16.23 13.17 -10.90
N SER A 93 15.31 13.72 -10.10
CA SER A 93 14.85 13.10 -8.85
C SER A 93 13.51 12.37 -8.99
N THR A 94 12.87 12.44 -10.16
CA THR A 94 11.56 11.83 -10.38
C THR A 94 11.71 10.32 -10.57
N ILE A 95 10.92 9.54 -9.83
CA ILE A 95 10.80 8.10 -10.01
C ILE A 95 9.33 7.81 -10.34
N PRO A 96 8.98 7.53 -11.61
CA PRO A 96 7.60 7.21 -11.98
C PRO A 96 7.14 5.93 -11.29
N VAL A 97 6.26 6.09 -10.30
CA VAL A 97 5.65 5.01 -9.53
C VAL A 97 4.15 5.27 -9.40
N PHE A 98 3.35 4.22 -9.60
CA PHE A 98 1.90 4.29 -9.56
C PHE A 98 1.34 3.19 -8.66
N GLN A 99 0.52 3.56 -7.68
CA GLN A 99 -0.23 2.61 -6.86
C GLN A 99 -1.51 2.18 -7.57
N ARG A 100 -1.73 0.86 -7.67
CA ARG A 100 -2.95 0.29 -8.24
C ARG A 100 -4.14 0.59 -7.33
N GLY A 101 -5.25 1.04 -7.90
CA GLY A 101 -6.52 1.14 -7.20
C GLY A 101 -6.98 -0.23 -6.70
N GLY A 102 -7.67 -0.25 -5.57
CA GLY A 102 -8.03 -1.51 -4.91
C GLY A 102 -6.96 -2.03 -3.95
N THR A 103 -5.89 -1.28 -3.68
CA THR A 103 -4.77 -1.77 -2.85
C THR A 103 -4.54 -0.94 -1.59
N VAL A 104 -4.07 -1.60 -0.54
CA VAL A 104 -3.55 -0.96 0.68
C VAL A 104 -2.07 -1.30 0.82
N ILE A 105 -1.20 -0.30 0.87
CA ILE A 105 0.24 -0.50 1.07
C ILE A 105 0.70 0.05 2.43
N PRO A 106 1.45 -0.75 3.22
CA PRO A 106 2.06 -0.29 4.46
C PRO A 106 3.43 0.37 4.20
N ARG A 107 3.65 1.54 4.82
CA ARG A 107 4.93 2.26 4.81
C ARG A 107 5.40 2.60 6.22
N GLN A 108 6.71 2.75 6.39
CA GLN A 108 7.32 3.43 7.53
C GLN A 108 7.97 4.72 7.04
N ASP A 109 7.26 5.83 7.22
CA ASP A 109 7.59 7.12 6.60
C ASP A 109 8.62 7.94 7.40
N ARG A 110 8.99 7.48 8.60
CA ARG A 110 10.05 8.09 9.40
C ARG A 110 11.41 7.64 8.86
N PRO A 111 12.22 8.52 8.25
CA PRO A 111 13.53 8.13 7.77
C PRO A 111 14.45 7.81 8.95
N ARG A 112 15.18 6.69 8.83
CA ARG A 112 16.20 6.25 9.79
C ARG A 112 17.46 5.86 9.04
N ARG A 113 18.55 5.65 9.78
CA ARG A 113 19.86 5.31 9.21
C ARG A 113 19.98 3.83 8.78
N SER A 114 19.12 2.96 9.27
CA SER A 114 19.12 1.51 9.01
C SER A 114 17.75 0.90 9.30
N THR A 115 17.50 -0.31 8.78
CA THR A 115 16.28 -1.08 9.06
C THR A 115 16.14 -1.43 10.55
N GLU A 116 17.25 -1.74 11.22
CA GLU A 116 17.26 -1.97 12.67
C GLU A 116 16.74 -0.76 13.43
N ALA A 117 17.13 0.45 13.02
CA ALA A 117 16.65 1.69 13.64
C ALA A 117 15.19 2.04 13.31
N MET A 118 14.57 1.31 12.36
CA MET A 118 13.13 1.41 12.03
C MET A 118 12.29 0.40 12.83
N LYS A 119 12.90 -0.52 13.60
CA LYS A 119 12.14 -1.44 14.44
C LYS A 119 11.31 -0.67 15.45
N GLY A 120 10.01 -0.95 15.48
CA GLY A 120 9.06 -0.24 16.33
C GLY A 120 8.62 1.13 15.82
N ASP A 121 9.17 1.64 14.71
CA ASP A 121 8.60 2.83 14.09
C ASP A 121 7.17 2.56 13.60
N PRO A 122 6.29 3.56 13.69
CA PRO A 122 4.91 3.39 13.31
C PRO A 122 4.72 3.27 11.80
N PHE A 123 3.58 2.70 11.44
CA PHE A 123 3.16 2.53 10.07
C PHE A 123 2.25 3.67 9.62
N THR A 124 2.36 4.01 8.35
CA THR A 124 1.35 4.72 7.58
C THR A 124 0.75 3.74 6.57
N LEU A 125 -0.59 3.71 6.48
CA LEU A 125 -1.30 2.96 5.43
C LEU A 125 -1.70 3.90 4.31
N TYR A 126 -1.38 3.54 3.06
CA TYR A 126 -1.86 4.21 1.86
C TYR A 126 -2.91 3.32 1.19
N VAL A 127 -4.16 3.78 1.22
CA VAL A 127 -5.35 3.08 0.74
C VAL A 127 -5.76 3.71 -0.59
N ALA A 128 -5.42 3.07 -1.70
CA ALA A 128 -5.79 3.51 -3.03
C ALA A 128 -7.13 2.87 -3.43
N LEU A 129 -8.22 3.65 -3.51
CA LEU A 129 -9.53 3.08 -3.81
C LEU A 129 -9.65 2.64 -5.27
N SER A 130 -10.28 1.48 -5.46
CA SER A 130 -10.76 1.01 -6.75
C SER A 130 -11.91 1.91 -7.25
N PRO A 131 -12.32 1.80 -8.53
CA PRO A 131 -13.52 2.48 -9.01
C PRO A 131 -14.78 2.12 -8.22
N GLN A 132 -14.80 0.94 -7.58
CA GLN A 132 -15.91 0.46 -6.74
C GLN A 132 -15.81 0.97 -5.29
N GLY A 133 -14.83 1.81 -4.96
CA GLY A 133 -14.62 2.36 -3.63
C GLY A 133 -14.11 1.32 -2.62
N THR A 134 -13.42 0.30 -3.09
CA THR A 134 -12.84 -0.77 -2.26
C THR A 134 -11.31 -0.75 -2.30
N ALA A 135 -10.66 -1.30 -1.29
CA ALA A 135 -9.24 -1.59 -1.32
C ALA A 135 -8.87 -2.71 -0.36
N GLN A 136 -7.80 -3.44 -0.65
CA GLN A 136 -7.28 -4.48 0.25
C GLN A 136 -5.76 -4.57 0.20
N GLY A 137 -5.16 -5.06 1.28
CA GLY A 137 -3.73 -5.31 1.33
C GLY A 137 -3.36 -5.97 2.64
N ASP A 138 -2.08 -6.27 2.80
CA ASP A 138 -1.59 -6.97 3.98
C ASP A 138 -0.23 -6.46 4.44
N LEU A 139 0.11 -6.85 5.66
CA LEU A 139 1.40 -6.55 6.30
C LEU A 139 1.88 -7.78 7.05
N TYR A 140 3.07 -8.25 6.70
CA TYR A 140 3.80 -9.27 7.43
C TYR A 140 4.94 -8.66 8.25
N VAL A 141 5.07 -9.05 9.52
CA VAL A 141 6.14 -8.61 10.44
C VAL A 141 6.60 -9.80 11.29
N ASP A 142 7.90 -9.98 11.43
CA ASP A 142 8.54 -10.85 12.42
C ASP A 142 9.78 -10.16 13.00
N ASP A 143 10.72 -10.91 13.59
CA ASP A 143 11.96 -10.35 14.13
C ASP A 143 13.01 -9.97 13.06
N GLY A 144 12.77 -10.36 11.80
CA GLY A 144 13.60 -10.10 10.63
C GLY A 144 14.87 -10.96 10.49
N VAL A 145 15.13 -11.90 11.40
CA VAL A 145 16.42 -12.61 11.47
C VAL A 145 16.30 -14.11 11.73
N SER A 146 15.41 -14.53 12.64
CA SER A 146 15.35 -15.91 13.09
C SER A 146 14.36 -16.77 12.29
N PHE A 147 14.33 -18.06 12.59
CA PHE A 147 13.31 -19.00 12.10
C PHE A 147 12.13 -19.16 13.09
N ASP A 148 11.98 -18.24 14.05
CA ASP A 148 10.90 -18.33 15.04
C ASP A 148 9.52 -18.14 14.38
N TYR A 149 9.44 -17.48 13.23
CA TYR A 149 8.20 -17.44 12.42
C TYR A 149 7.73 -18.85 12.03
N ALA A 150 8.65 -19.78 11.77
CA ALA A 150 8.35 -21.14 11.35
C ALA A 150 8.23 -22.12 12.53
N THR A 151 9.08 -21.97 13.54
CA THR A 151 9.16 -22.93 14.66
C THR A 151 8.25 -22.56 15.84
N LYS A 152 7.91 -21.28 16.00
CA LYS A 152 7.12 -20.75 17.14
C LYS A 152 5.91 -19.93 16.71
N ASN A 153 5.67 -19.76 15.40
CA ASN A 153 4.71 -18.80 14.86
C ASN A 153 4.90 -17.37 15.41
N ALA A 154 6.16 -16.96 15.61
CA ALA A 154 6.50 -15.63 16.11
C ALA A 154 6.47 -14.60 14.96
N PHE A 155 5.27 -14.29 14.47
CA PHE A 155 5.03 -13.28 13.45
C PHE A 155 3.66 -12.60 13.66
N LEU A 156 3.43 -11.51 12.92
CA LEU A 156 2.17 -10.84 12.71
C LEU A 156 1.86 -10.84 11.21
N HIS A 157 0.65 -11.25 10.84
CA HIS A 157 0.15 -11.09 9.47
C HIS A 157 -1.21 -10.42 9.52
N ARG A 158 -1.28 -9.18 9.04
CA ARG A 158 -2.47 -8.34 9.11
C ARG A 158 -3.10 -8.19 7.74
N HIS A 159 -4.41 -8.28 7.66
CA HIS A 159 -5.20 -7.97 6.48
C HIS A 159 -5.91 -6.63 6.70
N PHE A 160 -5.77 -5.73 5.74
CA PHE A 160 -6.47 -4.46 5.69
C PHE A 160 -7.51 -4.50 4.60
N HIS A 161 -8.73 -4.05 4.90
CA HIS A 161 -9.81 -4.02 3.93
C HIS A 161 -10.62 -2.74 4.07
N PHE A 162 -10.78 -2.02 2.97
CA PHE A 162 -11.65 -0.87 2.86
C PHE A 162 -12.86 -1.24 2.01
N ALA A 163 -14.05 -1.10 2.57
CA ALA A 163 -15.32 -1.19 1.83
C ALA A 163 -16.40 -0.43 2.57
N ASN A 164 -17.38 0.11 1.83
CA ASN A 164 -18.56 0.79 2.40
C ASN A 164 -18.17 1.87 3.42
N GLY A 165 -17.17 2.68 3.10
CA GLY A 165 -16.69 3.76 3.97
C GLY A 165 -15.93 3.30 5.23
N THR A 166 -15.62 2.01 5.38
CA THR A 166 -14.93 1.49 6.57
C THR A 166 -13.63 0.80 6.21
N LEU A 167 -12.53 1.21 6.83
CA LEU A 167 -11.24 0.50 6.85
C LEU A 167 -11.19 -0.44 8.04
N THR A 168 -10.86 -1.71 7.84
CA THR A 168 -10.66 -2.68 8.93
C THR A 168 -9.24 -3.23 8.92
N SER A 169 -8.76 -3.63 10.09
CA SER A 169 -7.59 -4.48 10.30
C SER A 169 -8.04 -5.75 11.01
N SER A 170 -7.72 -6.90 10.44
CA SER A 170 -7.95 -8.23 11.03
C SER A 170 -6.72 -9.11 10.86
N SER A 171 -6.60 -10.18 11.65
CA SER A 171 -5.53 -11.16 11.41
C SER A 171 -5.74 -11.88 10.08
N ALA A 172 -4.71 -11.92 9.25
CA ALA A 172 -4.68 -12.71 8.01
C ALA A 172 -4.26 -14.17 8.29
N ASP A 173 -3.48 -14.38 9.34
CA ASP A 173 -3.10 -15.70 9.84
C ASP A 173 -3.13 -15.70 11.38
N PRO A 174 -4.17 -16.27 12.02
CA PRO A 174 -4.36 -16.22 13.47
C PRO A 174 -3.34 -17.07 14.24
N ARG A 175 -2.48 -17.84 13.58
CA ARG A 175 -1.40 -18.58 14.24
C ARG A 175 -0.28 -17.67 14.73
N GLY A 176 -0.11 -16.50 14.10
CA GLY A 176 0.90 -15.52 14.48
C GLY A 176 0.68 -15.01 15.90
N SER A 177 1.70 -15.10 16.73
CA SER A 177 1.62 -14.81 18.18
C SER A 177 2.56 -13.69 18.65
N MET A 178 3.25 -13.03 17.72
CA MET A 178 4.23 -12.01 18.07
C MET A 178 3.56 -10.71 18.55
N SER A 179 4.15 -10.05 19.53
CA SER A 179 3.83 -8.66 19.88
C SER A 179 4.80 -7.69 19.22
N SER A 180 4.30 -6.56 18.75
CA SER A 180 5.12 -5.49 18.16
C SER A 180 4.83 -4.16 18.87
N PRO A 181 5.86 -3.36 19.20
CA PRO A 181 5.65 -2.03 19.76
C PRO A 181 5.18 -1.01 18.72
N ALA A 182 5.16 -1.37 17.42
CA ALA A 182 4.73 -0.46 16.36
C ALA A 182 3.21 -0.22 16.38
N TRP A 183 2.81 0.99 15.98
CA TRP A 183 1.42 1.43 15.93
C TRP A 183 1.08 2.06 14.58
N LEU A 184 -0.21 2.27 14.32
CA LEU A 184 -0.70 3.01 13.17
C LEU A 184 -0.69 4.51 13.47
N GLU A 185 0.19 5.28 12.83
CA GLU A 185 0.25 6.74 13.05
C GLU A 185 -0.58 7.55 12.04
N ARG A 186 -0.83 7.00 10.85
CA ARG A 186 -1.53 7.74 9.78
C ARG A 186 -2.18 6.78 8.78
N VAL A 187 -3.31 7.21 8.23
CA VAL A 187 -3.93 6.60 7.06
C VAL A 187 -4.11 7.68 6.00
N VAL A 188 -3.69 7.39 4.78
CA VAL A 188 -3.91 8.22 3.59
C VAL A 188 -4.82 7.44 2.67
N ILE A 189 -5.97 7.99 2.29
CA ILE A 189 -6.95 7.36 1.41
C ILE A 189 -7.06 8.18 0.12
N LEU A 190 -6.78 7.55 -1.01
CA LEU A 190 -6.80 8.15 -2.35
C LEU A 190 -8.12 7.83 -3.05
N GLY A 191 -8.68 8.80 -3.76
CA GLY A 191 -9.92 8.62 -4.54
C GLY A 191 -11.19 8.67 -3.69
N ILE A 192 -11.17 9.40 -2.56
CA ILE A 192 -12.33 9.54 -1.67
C ILE A 192 -12.72 11.01 -1.46
N GLY A 193 -14.03 11.24 -1.38
CA GLY A 193 -14.59 12.53 -0.98
C GLY A 193 -14.33 12.86 0.49
N ARG A 194 -14.61 14.11 0.89
CA ARG A 194 -14.50 14.55 2.28
C ARG A 194 -15.62 13.91 3.12
N PRO A 195 -15.31 13.14 4.17
CA PRO A 195 -16.32 12.67 5.10
C PRO A 195 -16.78 13.80 6.03
N GLU A 196 -17.96 13.65 6.62
CA GLU A 196 -18.44 14.46 7.74
C GLU A 196 -17.68 14.11 9.03
N SER A 197 -17.39 12.82 9.24
CA SER A 197 -16.67 12.34 10.43
C SER A 197 -15.85 11.08 10.16
N ALA A 198 -14.85 10.84 11.01
CA ALA A 198 -14.06 9.62 11.03
C ALA A 198 -14.04 9.05 12.45
N LEU A 199 -14.47 7.80 12.63
CA LEU A 199 -14.61 7.15 13.92
C LEU A 199 -13.76 5.88 13.97
N LEU A 200 -12.81 5.83 14.89
CA LEU A 200 -12.03 4.64 15.23
C LEU A 200 -12.79 3.80 16.24
N THR A 201 -12.89 2.49 15.99
CA THR A 201 -13.37 1.48 16.95
C THR A 201 -12.25 0.45 17.17
N THR A 202 -11.85 0.25 18.42
CA THR A 202 -10.85 -0.77 18.80
C THR A 202 -11.51 -2.11 19.14
N HIS A 203 -10.72 -3.19 19.24
CA HIS A 203 -11.23 -4.55 19.51
C HIS A 203 -12.05 -4.69 20.80
N ASP A 204 -11.82 -3.83 21.80
CA ASP A 204 -12.56 -3.77 23.07
C ASP A 204 -13.90 -3.02 22.95
N GLY A 205 -14.23 -2.51 21.75
CA GLY A 205 -15.43 -1.72 21.47
C GLY A 205 -15.28 -0.23 21.78
N SER A 206 -14.13 0.22 22.29
CA SER A 206 -13.90 1.64 22.57
C SER A 206 -13.92 2.45 21.28
N GLN A 207 -14.60 3.60 21.30
CA GLN A 207 -14.77 4.48 20.15
C GLN A 207 -14.12 5.84 20.37
N SER A 208 -13.47 6.37 19.33
CA SER A 208 -12.88 7.71 19.36
C SER A 208 -12.98 8.39 18.00
N SER A 209 -13.20 9.71 18.01
CA SER A 209 -13.19 10.50 16.78
C SER A 209 -11.76 10.79 16.33
N LEU A 210 -11.50 10.66 15.03
CA LEU A 210 -10.21 10.99 14.43
C LEU A 210 -10.27 12.36 13.75
N HIS A 211 -9.19 13.13 13.92
CA HIS A 211 -8.97 14.33 13.12
C HIS A 211 -8.49 13.96 11.72
N PHE A 212 -8.95 14.70 10.72
CA PHE A 212 -8.57 14.47 9.33
C PHE A 212 -8.39 15.78 8.54
N GLN A 213 -7.64 15.67 7.45
CA GLN A 213 -7.48 16.69 6.42
C GLN A 213 -7.90 16.10 5.08
N HIS A 214 -8.51 16.90 4.21
CA HIS A 214 -8.91 16.47 2.87
C HIS A 214 -8.41 17.47 1.83
N ASP A 215 -7.76 16.96 0.79
CA ASP A 215 -7.42 17.69 -0.43
C ASP A 215 -8.53 17.41 -1.46
N PRO A 216 -9.39 18.40 -1.76
CA PRO A 216 -10.50 18.21 -2.70
C PRO A 216 -10.06 18.14 -4.16
N GLU A 217 -8.93 18.74 -4.53
CA GLU A 217 -8.44 18.71 -5.92
C GLU A 217 -7.97 17.32 -6.30
N ARG A 218 -7.31 16.63 -5.36
CA ARG A 218 -6.77 15.28 -5.56
C ARG A 218 -7.64 14.17 -4.98
N SER A 219 -8.71 14.51 -4.26
CA SER A 219 -9.55 13.57 -3.52
C SER A 219 -8.75 12.68 -2.56
N VAL A 220 -7.89 13.32 -1.74
CA VAL A 220 -7.01 12.64 -0.78
C VAL A 220 -7.42 12.97 0.64
N LEU A 221 -7.77 11.95 1.42
CA LEU A 221 -8.08 12.05 2.85
C LEU A 221 -6.88 11.59 3.69
N THR A 222 -6.44 12.40 4.64
CA THR A 222 -5.40 12.03 5.61
C THR A 222 -5.98 11.99 7.02
N LEU A 223 -6.07 10.81 7.61
CA LEU A 223 -6.43 10.59 9.01
C LEU A 223 -5.16 10.65 9.86
N ARG A 224 -5.13 11.53 10.86
CA ARG A 224 -3.95 11.74 11.72
C ARG A 224 -4.09 10.98 13.04
N ARG A 225 -3.04 10.27 13.42
CA ARG A 225 -2.85 9.63 14.72
C ARG A 225 -4.00 8.69 15.15
N PRO A 226 -4.34 7.63 14.38
CA PRO A 226 -5.20 6.56 14.89
C PRO A 226 -4.67 5.97 16.21
N GLY A 227 -3.35 5.77 16.32
CA GLY A 227 -2.68 5.44 17.59
C GLY A 227 -2.90 4.01 18.09
N VAL A 228 -3.48 3.13 17.27
CA VAL A 228 -3.73 1.73 17.61
C VAL A 228 -2.50 0.86 17.36
N PRO A 229 -2.24 -0.18 18.17
CA PRO A 229 -1.20 -1.16 17.89
C PRO A 229 -1.41 -1.81 16.51
N ILE A 230 -0.34 -1.96 15.72
CA ILE A 230 -0.48 -2.49 14.35
C ILE A 230 -0.95 -3.96 14.35
N GLY A 231 -0.61 -4.71 15.40
CA GLY A 231 -1.00 -6.11 15.56
C GLY A 231 -2.44 -6.33 16.00
N ALA A 232 -3.17 -5.28 16.37
CA ALA A 232 -4.52 -5.37 16.90
C ALA A 232 -5.61 -5.28 15.82
N ASP A 233 -6.78 -5.82 16.14
CA ASP A 233 -8.00 -5.62 15.37
C ASP A 233 -8.59 -4.24 15.67
N TRP A 234 -9.03 -3.55 14.61
CA TRP A 234 -9.64 -2.23 14.69
C TRP A 234 -10.41 -1.91 13.41
N SER A 235 -11.31 -0.94 13.48
CA SER A 235 -11.98 -0.37 12.31
C SER A 235 -12.03 1.15 12.36
N ILE A 236 -11.98 1.79 11.20
CA ILE A 236 -12.18 3.22 11.03
C ILE A 236 -13.33 3.41 10.07
N SER A 237 -14.46 3.93 10.56
CA SER A 237 -15.64 4.24 9.75
C SER A 237 -15.69 5.71 9.39
N LEU A 238 -15.85 6.00 8.11
CA LEU A 238 -16.08 7.32 7.54
C LEU A 238 -17.58 7.48 7.33
N ARG A 239 -18.13 8.59 7.81
CA ARG A 239 -19.53 9.00 7.57
C ARG A 239 -19.54 10.32 6.85
#